data_AF-A0A661W253-F1
#
_entry.id   AF-A0A661W253-F1
#
_cell.length_a   1.000
_cell.length_b   1.000
_cell.length_c   1.000
_cell.angle_alpha   90.00
_cell.angle_beta   90.00
_cell.angle_gamma   90.00
#
_symmetry.space_group_name_H-M   'P 1'
#
loop_
_entity.id
_entity.type
_entity.pdbx_description
1 polymer ?
#
loop_
_entity_poly.entity_id
_entity_poly.type
_entity_poly.pdbx_seq_one_letter_code
_entity_poly.pdbx_strand_id
1 'polypeptide(L)' 'PGTGAWREVEIAPGTTPRDVLKELSLGTDYHLSPWKSAEAFADGENLYLVVEDGAKLQAVSAAEVAGCRSVRW' A
#
# COMPACT_ATOMS: atom_id res chain seq x y z
N PRO A 1 -3.29 21.15 -3.57
CA PRO A 1 -2.04 20.47 -3.15
C PRO A 1 -2.34 19.45 -2.05
N GLY A 2 -2.59 18.19 -2.44
CA GLY A 2 -2.80 17.11 -1.48
C GLY A 2 -1.47 16.74 -0.85
N THR A 3 -1.32 17.02 0.44
CA THR A 3 -0.14 16.65 1.24
C THR A 3 -0.16 15.14 1.45
N GLY A 4 0.25 14.38 0.43
CA GLY A 4 0.56 12.96 0.60
C GLY A 4 1.72 12.86 1.58
N ALA A 5 1.44 12.44 2.81
CA ALA A 5 2.48 12.23 3.81
C ALA A 5 3.28 11.00 3.41
N TRP A 6 4.53 11.19 3.03
CA TRP A 6 5.47 10.10 2.84
C TRP A 6 5.99 9.68 4.21
N ARG A 7 5.95 8.38 4.49
CA ARG A 7 6.56 7.78 5.67
C ARG A 7 7.45 6.64 5.23
N GLU A 8 8.64 6.60 5.81
CA GLU A 8 9.53 5.46 5.71
C GLU A 8 9.03 4.40 6.70
N VAL A 9 8.93 3.16 6.23
CA VAL A 9 8.50 2.00 7.02
C VAL A 9 9.55 0.93 6.89
N GLU A 10 9.92 0.31 8.00
CA GLU A 10 10.88 -0.80 7.99
C GLU A 10 10.12 -2.11 7.77
N ILE A 11 10.42 -2.80 6.66
CA ILE A 11 9.80 -4.08 6.35
C ILE A 11 10.75 -5.17 6.84
N ALA A 12 10.45 -5.73 8.00
CA ALA A 12 11.15 -6.90 8.55
C ALA A 12 10.59 -8.21 7.96
N PRO A 13 11.32 -9.34 8.04
CA PRO A 13 10.82 -10.64 7.62
C PRO A 13 9.51 -11.02 8.32
N GLY A 14 8.47 -11.31 7.54
CA GLY A 14 7.14 -11.64 8.06
C GLY A 14 6.22 -10.43 8.26
N THR A 15 6.68 -9.22 7.93
CA THR A 15 5.84 -8.02 7.90
C THR A 15 4.77 -8.17 6.83
N THR A 16 3.51 -8.01 7.23
CA THR A 16 2.37 -8.06 6.33
C THR A 16 1.86 -6.67 5.95
N PRO A 17 1.08 -6.51 4.87
CA PRO A 17 0.41 -5.26 4.54
C PRO A 17 -0.41 -4.70 5.69
N ARG A 18 -1.04 -5.57 6.49
CA ARG A 18 -1.81 -5.16 7.67
C ARG A 18 -0.96 -4.52 8.75
N ASP A 19 0.24 -5.05 8.99
CA ASP A 19 1.15 -4.48 9.98
C ASP A 19 1.57 -3.07 9.56
N VAL A 20 1.92 -2.88 8.29
CA VAL A 20 2.28 -1.56 7.73
C VAL A 20 1.11 -0.58 7.81
N LEU A 21 -0.10 -0.99 7.43
CA LEU A 21 -1.29 -0.13 7.53
C LEU A 21 -1.59 0.26 8.98
N LYS A 22 -1.42 -0.67 9.92
CA LYS A 22 -1.59 -0.42 11.36
C LYS A 22 -0.56 0.57 11.89
N GLU A 23 0.70 0.47 11.47
CA GLU A 23 1.77 1.42 11.82
C GLU A 23 1.46 2.83 11.29
N LEU A 24 0.91 2.91 10.08
CA LEU A 24 0.45 4.16 9.48
C LEU A 24 -0.85 4.69 10.11
N SER A 25 -1.42 3.99 11.10
CA SER A 25 -2.73 4.30 11.70
C SER A 25 -3.85 4.39 10.68
N LEU A 26 -3.74 3.61 9.59
CA LEU A 26 -4.74 3.47 8.55
C LEU A 26 -5.70 2.34 8.93
N GLY A 27 -7.00 2.59 8.75
CA GLY A 27 -8.04 1.61 9.05
C GLY A 27 -8.06 0.44 8.06
N THR A 28 -8.94 -0.54 8.32
CA THR A 28 -9.14 -1.73 7.48
C THR A 28 -9.75 -1.45 6.11
N ASP A 29 -10.18 -0.22 5.83
CA ASP A 29 -10.68 0.22 4.52
C ASP A 29 -9.56 0.56 3.52
N TYR A 30 -8.30 0.52 3.98
CA TYR A 30 -7.12 0.74 3.15
C TYR A 30 -6.45 -0.57 2.79
N HIS A 31 -5.93 -0.62 1.57
CA HIS A 31 -5.07 -1.68 1.08
C HIS A 31 -3.71 -1.12 0.72
N LEU A 32 -2.66 -1.91 0.92
CA LEU A 32 -1.33 -1.54 0.49
C LEU A 32 -1.11 -2.04 -0.94
N SER A 33 -0.58 -1.20 -1.82
CA SER A 33 -0.21 -1.58 -3.18
C SER A 33 1.17 -1.02 -3.55
N PRO A 34 1.86 -1.62 -4.53
CA PRO A 34 3.02 -0.99 -5.13
C PRO A 34 2.65 0.39 -5.68
N TRP A 35 3.60 1.32 -5.63
CA TRP A 35 3.42 2.66 -6.20
C TRP A 35 3.03 2.58 -7.69
N LYS A 36 1.92 3.22 -8.05
CA LYS A 36 1.31 3.18 -9.40
C LYS A 36 0.75 1.82 -9.82
N SER A 37 0.58 0.86 -8.91
CA SER A 37 -0.17 -0.36 -9.18
C SER A 37 -1.64 -0.22 -8.80
N ALA A 38 -2.51 -0.81 -9.62
CA ALA A 38 -3.92 -0.97 -9.31
C ALA A 38 -4.19 -2.26 -8.49
N GLU A 39 -3.19 -3.14 -8.38
CA GLU A 39 -3.28 -4.40 -7.65
C GLU A 39 -2.74 -4.19 -6.24
N ALA A 40 -3.59 -4.47 -5.24
CA ALA A 40 -3.20 -4.48 -3.84
C ALA A 40 -2.56 -5.82 -3.45
N PHE A 41 -1.65 -5.77 -2.48
CA PHE A 41 -1.12 -6.95 -1.83
C PHE A 41 -2.22 -7.63 -1.01
N ALA A 42 -2.18 -8.96 -0.92
CA ALA A 42 -3.08 -9.69 -0.04
C ALA A 42 -2.73 -9.41 1.44
N ASP A 43 -3.73 -9.29 2.31
CA ASP A 43 -3.54 -8.91 3.73
C ASP A 43 -2.49 -9.73 4.50
N GLY A 44 -2.28 -11.00 4.12
CA GLY A 44 -1.33 -11.92 4.74
C GLY A 44 -0.06 -12.19 3.93
N GLU A 45 0.14 -11.45 2.84
CA GLU A 45 1.33 -11.60 2.00
C GLU A 45 2.58 -11.10 2.75
N ASN A 46 3.72 -11.76 2.54
CA ASN A 46 4.96 -11.34 3.19
C ASN A 46 5.63 -10.27 2.33
N LEU A 47 5.52 -9.01 2.74
CA LEU A 47 6.07 -7.87 2.02
C LEU A 47 7.57 -8.01 1.81
N TYR A 48 8.30 -8.55 2.79
CA TYR A 48 9.75 -8.72 2.71
C TYR A 48 10.22 -9.59 1.51
N LEU A 49 9.35 -10.49 1.02
CA LEU A 49 9.67 -11.36 -0.10
C LEU A 49 9.23 -10.79 -1.46
N VAL A 50 8.28 -9.85 -1.46
CA VAL A 50 7.65 -9.34 -2.69
C VAL A 50 8.06 -7.91 -3.03
N VAL A 51 8.58 -7.15 -2.06
CA VAL A 51 9.09 -5.80 -2.26
C VAL A 51 10.61 -5.76 -2.24
N GLU A 52 11.19 -4.91 -3.08
CA GLU A 52 12.62 -4.63 -3.06
C GLU A 52 12.94 -3.51 -2.07
N ASP A 53 14.19 -3.46 -1.60
CA ASP A 53 14.66 -2.36 -0.75
C ASP A 53 14.52 -1.01 -1.49
N GLY A 54 13.99 -0.01 -0.80
CA GLY A 54 13.67 1.30 -1.39
C GLY A 54 12.43 1.32 -2.30
N ALA A 55 11.66 0.23 -2.39
CA ALA A 55 10.40 0.21 -3.12
C ALA A 55 9.39 1.20 -2.52
N LYS A 56 8.70 1.93 -3.41
CA LYS A 56 7.62 2.83 -3.00
C LYS A 56 6.31 2.07 -2.95
N LEU A 57 5.61 2.22 -1.84
CA LEU A 57 4.27 1.68 -1.62
C LEU A 57 3.28 2.83 -1.47
N GLN A 58 2.01 2.56 -1.77
CA GLN A 58 0.90 3.47 -1.52
C GLN A 58 -0.19 2.73 -0.75
N ALA A 59 -0.83 3.44 0.18
CA ALA A 59 -2.06 2.99 0.77
C ALA A 59 -3.22 3.56 -0.05
N VAL A 60 -4.06 2.69 -0.57
CA VAL A 60 -5.23 3.06 -1.39
C VAL A 60 -6.48 2.61 -0.68
N SER A 61 -7.47 3.50 -0.55
CA SER A 61 -8.78 3.12 -0.02
C SER A 61 -9.54 2.28 -1.06
N ALA A 62 -10.42 1.38 -0.61
CA ALA A 62 -11.29 0.61 -1.54
C ALA A 62 -12.09 1.52 -2.50
N ALA A 63 -12.44 2.74 -2.05
CA ALA A 63 -13.07 3.76 -2.88
C ALA A 63 -12.17 4.28 -4.02
N GLU A 64 -10.86 4.43 -3.78
CA GLU A 64 -9.88 4.80 -4.81
C GLU A 64 -9.61 3.67 -5.80
N VAL A 65 -9.58 2.41 -5.33
CA VAL A 65 -9.45 1.24 -6.22
C VAL A 65 -10.66 1.13 -7.16
N ALA A 66 -11.88 1.43 -6.67
CA ALA A 66 -13.07 1.52 -7.51
C ALA A 66 -13.04 2.72 -8.48
N GLY A 67 -12.39 3.82 -8.08
CA GLY A 67 -12.18 5.03 -8.90
C GLY A 67 -11.09 4.90 -9.95
N CYS A 68 -10.12 4.00 -9.77
CA CYS A 68 -9.05 3.68 -10.73
C CYS A 68 -9.53 2.81 -11.91
N ARG A 69 -10.84 2.74 -12.16
CA ARG A 69 -11.40 2.21 -13.41
C ARG A 69 -11.22 3.25 -14.53
N SER A 70 -10.03 3.26 -15.10
CA SER A 70 -9.70 3.78 -16.45
C SER A 70 -10.11 5.23 -16.75
N VAL A 71 -9.19 6.17 -16.51
CA VAL A 71 -9.11 7.38 -17.36
C VAL A 71 -8.19 7.03 -18.53
N ARG A 72 -8.81 6.70 -19.67
CA ARG A 72 -8.14 6.57 -20.98
C ARG A 72 -8.10 7.97 -21.59
N TRP A 73 -6.91 8.49 -21.89
CA TRP A 73 -6.75 9.59 -22.86
C TRP A 73 -6.65 8.98 -24.26
#